data_AF-A0A932D494-F1
#
_entry.id   AF-A0A932D494-F1
#
_cell.length_a   1.000
_cell.length_b   1.000
_cell.length_c   1.000
_cell.angle_alpha   90.00
_cell.angle_beta   90.00
_cell.angle_gamma   90.00
#
_symmetry.space_group_name_H-M   'P 1'
#
loop_
_entity.id
_entity.type
_entity.pdbx_description
1 polymer ?
#
loop_
_entity_poly.entity_id
_entity_poly.type
_entity_poly.pdbx_seq_one_letter_code
_entity_poly.pdbx_strand_id
1 'polypeptide(L)'
;MKATFAGALLAGCLPITSSAETAYFVVGHPPCYGPPPAESATNAYILPISQPADIRQARLLVASGGCFALNGDMKPVFRIGLGSDGTNRNVALPDEPLWSWHATDFLSWALFFGGNPYLHPWQLERDVLNGTRTDGDGVGFNGVYTTIAELNPPLALYFYYGRYSESPVELFLYWTHDAPNTAYAIEWAKSLSAPQWQTLRYDTPGIQLVGPKLVAVSPSAIDGGFFRLRADRKAAAP
;
A
#
# COMPACT_ATOMS: atom_id res chain seq x y z
N MET A 1 38.50 -47.26 -26.68
CA MET A 1 37.34 -46.97 -25.80
C MET A 1 37.68 -45.76 -24.95
N LYS A 2 37.01 -44.63 -25.15
CA LYS A 2 37.21 -43.41 -24.34
C LYS A 2 36.09 -43.35 -23.30
N ALA A 3 36.45 -43.38 -22.03
CA ALA A 3 35.52 -43.25 -20.92
C ALA A 3 35.23 -41.76 -20.67
N THR A 4 33.96 -41.37 -20.76
CA THR A 4 33.47 -40.02 -20.48
C THR A 4 33.03 -39.97 -19.02
N PHE A 5 33.70 -39.15 -18.20
CA PHE A 5 33.30 -38.86 -16.81
C PHE A 5 32.19 -37.79 -16.82
N ALA A 6 31.02 -38.13 -16.29
CA ALA A 6 29.94 -37.17 -16.01
C ALA A 6 30.13 -36.61 -14.59
N GLY A 7 30.53 -35.34 -14.50
CA GLY A 7 30.56 -34.61 -13.24
C GLY A 7 29.18 -34.06 -12.91
N ALA A 8 28.60 -34.47 -11.78
CA ALA A 8 27.35 -33.93 -11.27
C ALA A 8 27.60 -32.55 -10.62
N LEU A 9 26.98 -31.51 -11.18
CA LEU A 9 26.91 -30.19 -10.55
C LEU A 9 25.88 -30.26 -9.40
N LEU A 10 26.35 -30.24 -8.16
CA LEU A 10 25.51 -30.00 -7.00
C LEU A 10 25.21 -28.49 -6.91
N ALA A 11 24.04 -28.09 -7.39
CA ALA A 11 23.51 -26.75 -7.17
C ALA A 11 23.10 -26.61 -5.69
N GLY A 12 24.03 -26.15 -4.85
CA GLY A 12 23.76 -25.80 -3.46
C GLY A 12 22.87 -24.55 -3.41
N CYS A 13 21.59 -24.73 -3.07
CA CYS A 13 20.70 -23.64 -2.74
C CYS A 13 21.11 -23.09 -1.37
N LEU A 14 21.83 -21.97 -1.34
CA LEU A 14 22.15 -21.31 -0.07
C LEU A 14 20.83 -20.80 0.55
N PRO A 15 20.53 -21.14 1.80
CA PRO A 15 19.39 -20.55 2.48
C PRO A 15 19.64 -19.06 2.61
N ILE A 16 18.80 -18.26 1.97
CA ILE A 16 18.74 -16.82 2.25
C ILE A 16 18.17 -16.71 3.66
N THR A 17 19.04 -16.54 4.65
CA THR A 17 18.65 -16.07 5.97
C THR A 17 18.15 -14.65 5.79
N SER A 18 16.86 -14.51 5.50
CA SER A 18 16.17 -13.23 5.64
C SER A 18 16.30 -12.87 7.11
N SER A 19 17.11 -11.85 7.42
CA SER A 19 16.93 -11.10 8.65
C SER A 19 15.44 -10.74 8.72
N ALA A 20 14.82 -10.87 9.90
CA ALA A 20 13.44 -10.47 10.12
C ALA A 20 13.37 -8.94 10.06
N GLU A 21 13.44 -8.41 8.84
CA GLU A 21 13.36 -6.99 8.56
C GLU A 21 11.94 -6.55 8.89
N THR A 22 11.83 -5.64 9.86
CA THR A 22 10.55 -5.01 10.18
C THR A 22 10.21 -4.04 9.06
N ALA A 23 9.11 -4.31 8.37
CA ALA A 23 8.55 -3.42 7.37
C ALA A 23 7.56 -2.46 8.05
N TYR A 24 7.57 -1.21 7.62
CA TYR A 24 6.70 -0.17 8.18
C TYR A 24 5.61 0.15 7.17
N PHE A 25 4.36 0.13 7.60
CA PHE A 25 3.22 0.38 6.72
C PHE A 25 2.46 1.62 7.17
N VAL A 26 2.01 2.42 6.21
CA VAL A 26 1.02 3.46 6.46
C VAL A 26 -0.35 2.80 6.52
N VAL A 27 -1.03 2.97 7.64
CA VAL A 27 -2.45 2.62 7.79
C VAL A 27 -3.27 3.89 7.69
N GLY A 28 -4.31 3.88 6.86
CA GLY A 28 -5.13 5.05 6.60
C GLY A 28 -6.45 4.69 5.91
N HIS A 29 -7.19 5.73 5.54
CA HIS A 29 -8.43 5.57 4.77
C HIS A 29 -8.12 5.10 3.34
N PRO A 30 -8.67 3.96 2.88
CA PRO A 30 -8.38 3.46 1.55
C PRO A 30 -9.04 4.33 0.46
N PRO A 31 -8.33 4.69 -0.63
CA PRO A 31 -8.82 5.61 -1.66
C PRO A 31 -10.13 5.23 -2.33
N CYS A 32 -10.48 3.94 -2.36
CA CYS A 32 -11.70 3.44 -2.99
C CYS A 32 -13.00 3.79 -2.30
N TYR A 33 -12.94 4.15 -1.03
CA TYR A 33 -14.11 4.62 -0.29
C TYR A 33 -14.37 6.11 -0.53
N GLY A 34 -13.63 6.72 -1.46
CA GLY A 34 -13.72 8.13 -1.79
C GLY A 34 -12.78 8.98 -0.94
N PRO A 35 -12.90 10.32 -1.03
CA PRO A 35 -12.17 11.17 -0.11
C PRO A 35 -12.61 10.84 1.33
N PRO A 36 -11.66 10.76 2.28
CA PRO A 36 -12.04 10.60 3.67
C PRO A 36 -12.96 11.77 4.07
N PRO A 37 -13.98 11.57 4.93
CA PRO A 37 -14.63 12.68 5.62
C PRO A 37 -13.59 13.66 6.15
N ALA A 38 -13.90 14.96 6.22
CA ALA A 38 -12.92 15.98 6.63
C ALA A 38 -12.21 15.65 7.96
N GLU A 39 -12.93 15.00 8.88
CA GLU A 39 -12.43 14.50 10.18
C GLU A 39 -11.51 13.26 10.09
N SER A 40 -11.32 12.72 8.88
CA SER A 40 -10.53 11.52 8.59
C SER A 40 -9.42 11.69 7.58
N ALA A 41 -9.32 12.87 6.94
CA ALA A 41 -8.10 13.30 6.28
C ALA A 41 -6.91 13.39 7.26
N THR A 42 -7.19 13.45 8.57
CA THR A 42 -6.24 13.57 9.67
C THR A 42 -5.77 12.24 10.28
N ASN A 43 -6.16 11.08 9.73
CA ASN A 43 -6.14 9.81 10.45
C ASN A 43 -5.25 8.72 9.86
N ALA A 44 -4.01 9.04 9.47
CA ALA A 44 -3.03 8.00 9.14
C ALA A 44 -2.05 7.76 10.30
N TYR A 45 -1.54 6.54 10.40
CA TYR A 45 -0.48 6.17 11.34
C TYR A 45 0.45 5.13 10.73
N ILE A 46 1.60 4.93 11.36
CA ILE A 46 2.63 3.97 10.95
C ILE A 46 2.49 2.70 11.79
N LEU A 47 2.53 1.56 11.13
CA LEU A 47 2.42 0.24 11.72
C LEU A 47 3.67 -0.60 11.38
N PRO A 48 4.53 -0.92 12.35
CA PRO A 48 5.62 -1.88 12.15
C PRO A 48 5.07 -3.31 12.11
N ILE A 49 5.53 -4.10 11.14
CA ILE A 49 5.19 -5.52 10.99
C ILE A 49 6.48 -6.31 10.76
N SER A 50 6.78 -7.28 11.64
CA SER A 50 8.02 -8.07 11.57
C SER A 50 7.81 -9.50 11.08
N GLN A 51 6.58 -10.02 11.12
CA GLN A 51 6.29 -11.39 10.71
C GLN A 51 6.15 -11.50 9.18
N PRO A 52 6.92 -12.37 8.49
CA PRO A 52 6.90 -12.43 7.02
C PRO A 52 5.54 -12.71 6.39
N ALA A 53 4.68 -13.48 7.06
CA ALA A 53 3.32 -13.75 6.59
C ALA A 53 2.43 -12.50 6.64
N ASP A 54 2.54 -11.72 7.71
CA ASP A 54 1.77 -10.48 7.88
C ASP A 54 2.30 -9.36 6.99
N ILE A 55 3.62 -9.26 6.79
CA ILE A 55 4.21 -8.35 5.80
C ILE A 55 3.67 -8.65 4.39
N ARG A 56 3.61 -9.93 4.02
CA ARG A 56 3.03 -10.35 2.73
C ARG A 56 1.56 -9.94 2.64
N GLN A 57 0.79 -10.13 3.70
CA GLN A 57 -0.62 -9.73 3.74
C GLN A 57 -0.79 -8.21 3.62
N ALA A 58 -0.01 -7.42 4.36
CA ALA A 58 0.00 -5.96 4.25
C ALA A 58 0.36 -5.51 2.83
N ARG A 59 1.39 -6.10 2.21
CA ARG A 59 1.75 -5.82 0.81
C ARG A 59 0.65 -6.17 -0.17
N LEU A 60 -0.12 -7.25 0.06
CA LEU A 60 -1.28 -7.58 -0.76
C LEU A 60 -2.40 -6.55 -0.61
N LEU A 61 -2.66 -6.09 0.63
CA LEU A 61 -3.61 -5.01 0.89
C LEU A 61 -3.17 -3.72 0.18
N VAL A 62 -1.91 -3.32 0.30
CA VAL A 62 -1.37 -2.15 -0.42
C VAL A 62 -1.48 -2.34 -1.94
N ALA A 63 -1.17 -3.53 -2.46
CA ALA A 63 -1.31 -3.83 -3.89
C ALA A 63 -2.74 -3.79 -4.40
N SER A 64 -3.69 -4.07 -3.54
CA SER A 64 -5.11 -3.89 -3.82
C SER A 64 -5.62 -2.46 -3.64
N GLY A 65 -4.75 -1.49 -3.37
CA GLY A 65 -5.13 -0.12 -3.00
C GLY A 65 -5.83 -0.01 -1.65
N GLY A 66 -5.74 -1.03 -0.79
CA GLY A 66 -6.50 -1.13 0.46
C GLY A 66 -7.98 -1.47 0.27
N CYS A 67 -8.35 -1.99 -0.89
CA CYS A 67 -9.75 -2.02 -1.33
C CYS A 67 -10.28 -3.42 -1.61
N PHE A 68 -9.52 -4.45 -1.27
CA PHE A 68 -9.94 -5.83 -1.45
C PHE A 68 -11.02 -6.20 -0.42
N ALA A 69 -12.27 -5.86 -0.75
CA ALA A 69 -13.47 -6.20 0.02
C ALA A 69 -13.81 -7.70 0.05
N LEU A 70 -13.11 -8.55 -0.73
CA LEU A 70 -13.47 -9.97 -0.86
C LEU A 70 -13.21 -10.81 0.40
N ASN A 71 -12.43 -10.32 1.37
CA ASN A 71 -12.22 -10.99 2.65
C ASN A 71 -12.62 -10.14 3.87
N GLY A 72 -13.36 -9.03 3.68
CA GLY A 72 -13.63 -8.03 4.71
C GLY A 72 -12.46 -7.07 4.91
N ASP A 73 -12.76 -5.83 5.31
CA ASP A 73 -11.74 -4.81 5.62
C ASP A 73 -10.83 -5.32 6.73
N MET A 74 -9.70 -5.95 6.37
CA MET A 74 -8.72 -6.42 7.34
C MET A 74 -8.12 -5.21 8.04
N LYS A 75 -8.49 -5.06 9.31
CA LYS A 75 -8.07 -4.00 10.21
C LYS A 75 -6.93 -4.52 11.07
N PRO A 76 -5.80 -3.81 11.13
CA PRO A 76 -4.70 -4.22 11.98
C PRO A 76 -5.07 -4.05 13.46
N VAL A 77 -4.68 -5.05 14.25
CA VAL A 77 -4.67 -5.01 15.72
C VAL A 77 -3.22 -4.90 16.16
N PHE A 78 -2.92 -3.97 17.04
CA PHE A 78 -1.55 -3.68 17.45
C PHE A 78 -1.48 -3.23 18.90
N ARG A 79 -0.28 -3.25 19.49
CA ARG A 79 -0.02 -2.60 20.77
C ARG A 79 0.46 -1.17 20.57
N ILE A 80 0.15 -0.31 21.53
CA ILE A 80 0.66 1.05 21.55
C ILE A 80 1.83 1.21 22.52
N GLY A 81 2.73 2.13 22.20
CA GLY A 81 3.60 2.82 23.14
C GLY A 81 3.14 4.27 23.27
N LEU A 82 3.19 4.81 24.48
CA LEU A 82 2.93 6.19 24.80
C LEU A 82 4.16 7.04 24.48
N GLY A 83 3.90 8.29 24.10
CA GLY A 83 4.91 9.19 23.58
C GLY A 83 5.17 9.00 22.09
N SER A 84 5.74 10.04 21.50
CA SER A 84 6.15 10.02 20.10
C SER A 84 7.42 9.18 19.92
N ASP A 85 7.47 8.38 18.85
CA ASP A 85 8.66 7.67 18.38
C ASP A 85 9.50 8.48 17.37
N GLY A 86 9.11 9.74 17.13
CA GLY A 86 9.76 10.60 16.13
C GLY A 86 9.29 10.37 14.68
N THR A 87 8.45 9.36 14.42
CA THR A 87 8.04 8.99 13.06
C THR A 87 6.54 8.88 12.87
N ASN A 88 5.80 8.35 13.84
CA ASN A 88 4.38 8.10 13.74
C ASN A 88 3.61 9.41 13.66
N ARG A 89 2.95 9.61 12.53
CA ARG A 89 2.23 10.83 12.19
C ARG A 89 1.18 10.56 11.14
N ASN A 90 0.30 11.54 10.94
CA ASN A 90 -0.44 11.59 9.71
C ASN A 90 0.49 11.90 8.53
N VAL A 91 0.78 10.90 7.70
CA VAL A 91 1.66 11.07 6.53
C VAL A 91 1.00 11.85 5.39
N ALA A 92 -0.33 12.01 5.39
CA ALA A 92 -1.05 12.77 4.38
C ALA A 92 -0.93 14.30 4.61
N LEU A 93 -0.64 14.72 5.85
CA LEU A 93 -0.52 16.12 6.25
C LEU A 93 0.85 16.33 6.93
N PRO A 94 1.92 16.56 6.14
CA PRO A 94 3.31 16.63 6.64
C PRO A 94 3.61 17.84 7.55
N ASP A 95 2.65 18.75 7.75
CA ASP A 95 2.75 19.84 8.72
C ASP A 95 2.03 19.55 10.05
N GLU A 96 1.28 18.44 10.14
CA GLU A 96 0.64 18.03 11.40
C GLU A 96 1.66 17.49 12.40
N PRO A 97 1.44 17.70 13.72
CA PRO A 97 2.32 17.17 14.75
C PRO A 97 2.40 15.63 14.69
N LEU A 98 3.47 15.11 15.28
CA LEU A 98 3.57 13.67 15.53
C LEU A 98 2.48 13.23 16.51
N TRP A 99 2.05 11.98 16.40
CA TRP A 99 1.16 11.38 17.40
C TRP A 99 1.87 11.26 18.74
N SER A 100 1.11 11.41 19.83
CA SER A 100 1.60 11.20 21.21
C SER A 100 1.61 9.71 21.61
N TRP A 101 1.49 8.82 20.62
CA TRP A 101 1.58 7.38 20.73
C TRP A 101 2.17 6.81 19.43
N HIS A 102 2.61 5.57 19.47
CA HIS A 102 3.08 4.83 18.29
C HIS A 102 2.72 3.35 18.41
N ALA A 103 2.63 2.65 17.28
CA ALA A 103 2.44 1.20 17.28
C ALA A 103 3.75 0.49 17.61
N THR A 104 3.75 -0.41 18.59
CA THR A 104 4.95 -1.13 19.05
C THR A 104 4.98 -2.56 18.52
N ASP A 105 3.83 -3.25 18.53
CA ASP A 105 3.72 -4.63 18.04
C ASP A 105 2.48 -4.80 17.16
N PHE A 106 2.63 -5.39 15.97
CA PHE A 106 1.50 -5.95 15.24
C PHE A 106 1.06 -7.27 15.89
N LEU A 107 -0.23 -7.40 16.19
CA LEU A 107 -0.80 -8.57 16.85
C LEU A 107 -1.52 -9.49 15.86
N SER A 108 -2.43 -8.94 15.06
CA SER A 108 -3.24 -9.72 14.11
C SER A 108 -4.02 -8.85 13.14
N TRP A 109 -4.61 -9.48 12.12
CA TRP A 109 -5.65 -8.89 11.28
C TRP A 109 -7.04 -9.25 11.84
N ALA A 110 -7.93 -8.28 11.91
CA ALA A 110 -9.32 -8.46 12.32
C ALA A 110 -10.28 -8.00 11.22
N LEU A 111 -11.38 -8.72 11.01
CA LEU A 111 -12.45 -8.28 10.10
C LEU A 111 -13.41 -7.30 10.77
N PHE A 112 -13.59 -7.48 12.09
CA PHE A 112 -14.49 -6.70 12.92
C PHE A 112 -14.01 -6.75 14.37
N PHE A 113 -14.24 -5.67 15.08
CA PHE A 113 -13.97 -5.58 16.52
C PHE A 113 -15.30 -5.65 17.27
N GLY A 114 -15.50 -6.68 18.09
CA GLY A 114 -16.59 -6.68 19.06
C GLY A 114 -16.39 -5.60 20.13
N GLY A 115 -17.49 -5.01 20.63
CA GLY A 115 -17.47 -4.00 21.70
C GLY A 115 -17.57 -2.55 21.20
N ASN A 116 -16.96 -1.62 21.94
CA ASN A 116 -16.86 -0.19 21.58
C ASN A 116 -15.40 0.17 21.21
N PRO A 117 -14.88 -0.35 20.09
CA PRO A 117 -13.53 -0.03 19.60
C PRO A 117 -13.43 1.44 19.21
N TYR A 118 -12.20 1.95 19.11
CA TYR A 118 -11.99 3.24 18.46
C TYR A 118 -12.50 3.19 17.03
N LEU A 119 -13.16 4.26 16.61
CA LEU A 119 -13.50 4.46 15.21
C LEU A 119 -12.29 5.01 14.46
N HIS A 120 -11.50 5.91 15.07
CA HIS A 120 -10.42 6.63 14.39
C HIS A 120 -9.18 6.88 15.29
N PRO A 121 -7.97 7.00 14.69
CA PRO A 121 -6.73 7.41 15.36
C PRO A 121 -6.81 8.64 16.27
N TRP A 122 -7.51 9.71 15.88
CA TRP A 122 -7.62 10.91 16.73
C TRP A 122 -8.33 10.64 18.08
N GLN A 123 -9.22 9.64 18.14
CA GLN A 123 -9.89 9.27 19.39
C GLN A 123 -8.91 8.62 20.36
N LEU A 124 -8.00 7.80 19.83
CA LEU A 124 -6.91 7.23 20.59
C LEU A 124 -5.94 8.33 21.06
N GLU A 125 -5.57 9.27 20.20
CA GLU A 125 -4.74 10.42 20.59
C GLU A 125 -5.35 11.19 21.76
N ARG A 126 -6.65 11.51 21.68
CA ARG A 126 -7.37 12.19 22.76
C ARG A 126 -7.29 11.41 24.08
N ASP A 127 -7.47 10.09 24.03
CA ASP A 127 -7.46 9.25 25.22
C ASP A 127 -6.05 9.10 25.81
N VAL A 128 -5.03 9.03 24.96
CA VAL A 128 -3.61 9.10 25.37
C VAL A 128 -3.31 10.42 26.07
N LEU A 129 -3.71 11.55 25.49
CA LEU A 129 -3.52 12.89 26.07
C LEU A 129 -4.27 13.08 27.39
N ASN A 130 -5.41 12.41 27.55
CA ASN A 130 -6.18 12.40 28.80
C ASN A 130 -5.63 11.42 29.85
N GLY A 131 -4.58 10.65 29.53
CA GLY A 131 -4.00 9.67 30.44
C GLY A 131 -4.89 8.46 30.70
N THR A 132 -5.83 8.15 29.81
CA THR A 132 -6.74 6.99 29.94
C THR A 132 -6.21 5.74 29.25
N ARG A 133 -4.98 5.80 28.72
CA ARG A 133 -4.28 4.70 28.05
C ARG A 133 -2.96 4.38 28.72
N THR A 134 -2.56 3.12 28.59
CA THR A 134 -1.29 2.60 29.14
C THR A 134 -0.44 2.00 28.02
N ASP A 135 0.88 2.03 28.20
CA ASP A 135 1.82 1.28 27.36
C ASP A 135 1.43 -0.19 27.24
N GLY A 136 1.50 -0.71 26.02
CA GLY A 136 1.19 -2.10 25.70
C GLY A 136 -0.29 -2.40 25.51
N ASP A 137 -1.19 -1.42 25.67
CA ASP A 137 -2.61 -1.58 25.38
C ASP A 137 -2.84 -2.06 23.93
N GLY A 138 -3.70 -3.06 23.77
CA GLY A 138 -4.13 -3.54 22.46
C GLY A 138 -5.17 -2.60 21.85
N VAL A 139 -4.92 -2.15 20.61
CA VAL A 139 -5.75 -1.20 19.89
C VAL A 139 -6.04 -1.69 18.48
N GLY A 140 -7.24 -1.36 17.99
CA GLY A 140 -7.65 -1.47 16.61
C GLY A 140 -8.74 -0.44 16.31
N PHE A 141 -8.90 -0.10 15.02
CA PHE A 141 -9.86 0.91 14.58
C PHE A 141 -10.98 0.27 13.76
N ASN A 142 -12.22 0.43 14.19
CA ASN A 142 -13.41 -0.11 13.52
C ASN A 142 -13.88 0.76 12.34
N GLY A 143 -13.31 1.95 12.17
CA GLY A 143 -13.44 2.73 10.94
C GLY A 143 -12.82 2.01 9.74
N VAL A 144 -12.95 2.63 8.57
CA VAL A 144 -12.38 2.11 7.33
C VAL A 144 -10.88 2.45 7.30
N TYR A 145 -10.07 1.59 7.92
CA TYR A 145 -8.62 1.70 7.97
C TYR A 145 -7.96 0.40 7.56
N THR A 146 -6.96 0.50 6.69
CA THR A 146 -6.13 -0.62 6.26
C THR A 146 -4.76 -0.12 5.82
N THR A 147 -3.84 -1.03 5.51
CA THR A 147 -2.53 -0.66 4.98
C THR A 147 -2.66 -0.13 3.56
N ILE A 148 -2.28 1.13 3.36
CA ILE A 148 -2.40 1.86 2.08
C ILE A 148 -1.05 2.16 1.41
N ALA A 149 0.05 2.05 2.17
CA ALA A 149 1.40 2.14 1.64
C ALA A 149 2.40 1.39 2.54
N GLU A 150 3.55 1.03 1.99
CA GLU A 150 4.74 0.59 2.72
C GLU A 150 5.75 1.74 2.72
N LEU A 151 6.37 2.05 3.85
CA LEU A 151 7.42 3.05 4.00
C LEU A 151 8.75 2.38 3.65
N ASN A 152 9.39 2.84 2.57
CA ASN A 152 10.56 2.20 1.95
C ASN A 152 10.26 0.81 1.35
N PRO A 153 9.26 0.69 0.45
CA PRO A 153 9.00 -0.58 -0.18
C PRO A 153 10.24 -1.00 -0.98
N PRO A 154 10.54 -2.30 -1.06
CA PRO A 154 11.46 -2.81 -2.08
C PRO A 154 10.80 -2.61 -3.45
N LEU A 155 10.95 -1.41 -4.03
CA LEU A 155 10.46 -0.99 -5.35
C LEU A 155 9.14 -1.69 -5.76
N ALA A 156 8.08 -1.51 -4.97
CA ALA A 156 6.78 -2.09 -5.27
C ALA A 156 5.87 -1.05 -5.92
N LEU A 157 5.23 -1.47 -7.00
CA LEU A 157 4.37 -0.65 -7.83
C LEU A 157 2.97 -1.24 -7.73
N TYR A 158 2.04 -0.46 -7.22
CA TYR A 158 0.69 -0.92 -6.92
C TYR A 158 -0.29 -0.42 -8.00
N PHE A 159 -1.22 -1.28 -8.42
CA PHE A 159 -2.31 -0.90 -9.33
C PHE A 159 -3.62 -1.07 -8.59
N TYR A 160 -4.37 0.01 -8.45
CA TYR A 160 -5.72 -0.09 -7.93
C TYR A 160 -6.74 -0.37 -9.06
N TYR A 161 -7.81 -1.10 -8.75
CA TYR A 161 -9.01 -1.24 -9.58
C TYR A 161 -10.16 -0.55 -8.86
N GLY A 162 -10.44 0.71 -9.21
CA GLY A 162 -11.59 1.44 -8.69
C GLY A 162 -12.80 1.29 -9.57
N ARG A 163 -13.86 0.62 -9.10
CA ARG A 163 -15.17 0.70 -9.73
C ARG A 163 -15.90 1.89 -9.15
N TYR A 164 -15.90 3.04 -9.84
CA TYR A 164 -16.84 4.10 -9.52
C TYR A 164 -18.18 3.86 -10.26
N SER A 165 -19.25 4.23 -9.56
CA SER A 165 -20.66 3.88 -9.79
C SER A 165 -21.25 4.40 -11.11
N GLU A 166 -22.26 3.67 -11.59
CA GLU A 166 -23.29 4.06 -12.59
C GLU A 166 -22.83 4.79 -13.87
N SER A 167 -22.22 4.03 -14.79
CA SER A 167 -22.10 4.38 -16.23
C SER A 167 -21.06 5.47 -16.61
N PRO A 168 -20.07 5.17 -17.46
CA PRO A 168 -19.42 3.88 -17.70
C PRO A 168 -18.41 3.54 -16.58
N VAL A 169 -18.11 2.25 -16.40
CA VAL A 169 -17.06 1.81 -15.48
C VAL A 169 -15.74 2.40 -15.95
N GLU A 170 -15.03 3.18 -15.13
CA GLU A 170 -13.67 3.63 -15.43
C GLU A 170 -12.66 2.82 -14.62
N LEU A 171 -11.53 2.47 -15.25
CA LEU A 171 -10.38 1.88 -14.56
C LEU A 171 -9.45 3.00 -14.09
N PHE A 172 -9.26 3.12 -12.78
CA PHE A 172 -8.34 4.10 -12.19
C PHE A 172 -6.99 3.48 -11.87
N LEU A 173 -5.96 3.85 -12.63
CA LEU A 173 -4.57 3.44 -12.41
C LEU A 173 -3.88 4.50 -11.56
N TYR A 174 -3.52 4.12 -10.33
CA TYR A 174 -2.85 4.99 -9.36
C TYR A 174 -1.53 4.37 -8.90
N TRP A 175 -0.49 5.18 -8.73
CA TRP A 175 0.77 4.74 -8.12
C TRP A 175 1.19 5.68 -6.99
N THR A 176 1.77 5.12 -5.93
CA THR A 176 2.16 5.89 -4.73
C THR A 176 3.61 6.32 -4.74
N HIS A 177 4.49 5.53 -5.36
CA HIS A 177 5.93 5.74 -5.26
C HIS A 177 6.41 6.93 -6.10
N ASP A 178 7.14 7.85 -5.47
CA ASP A 178 7.98 8.86 -6.14
C ASP A 178 9.45 8.49 -5.93
N ALA A 179 10.03 7.83 -6.92
CA ALA A 179 11.47 7.74 -7.00
C ALA A 179 12.01 9.10 -7.52
N PRO A 180 12.96 9.73 -6.81
CA PRO A 180 13.55 10.98 -7.28
C PRO A 180 14.23 10.76 -8.63
N ASN A 181 14.09 11.74 -9.53
CA ASN A 181 14.58 11.66 -10.91
C ASN A 181 14.00 10.48 -11.69
N THR A 182 12.74 10.13 -11.48
CA THR A 182 12.04 9.09 -12.24
C THR A 182 10.87 9.69 -13.02
N ALA A 183 10.73 9.25 -14.27
CA ALA A 183 9.57 9.49 -15.11
C ALA A 183 8.75 8.19 -15.16
N TYR A 184 7.44 8.33 -15.04
CA TYR A 184 6.52 7.19 -15.04
C TYR A 184 5.70 7.18 -16.31
N ALA A 185 5.56 5.99 -16.90
CA ALA A 185 4.71 5.76 -18.06
C ALA A 185 3.86 4.52 -17.82
N ILE A 186 2.54 4.62 -18.04
CA ILE A 186 1.69 3.43 -18.00
C ILE A 186 1.83 2.70 -19.33
N GLU A 187 2.00 1.39 -19.28
CA GLU A 187 2.02 0.53 -20.45
C GLU A 187 0.90 -0.51 -20.37
N TRP A 188 0.40 -0.93 -21.52
CA TRP A 188 -0.68 -1.89 -21.68
C TRP A 188 -0.31 -3.01 -22.66
N ALA A 189 -0.85 -4.20 -22.42
CA ALA A 189 -0.76 -5.33 -23.34
C ALA A 189 -1.97 -6.26 -23.22
N LYS A 190 -2.34 -6.96 -24.31
CA LYS A 190 -3.40 -7.98 -24.29
C LYS A 190 -3.06 -9.24 -23.47
N SER A 191 -1.78 -9.45 -23.16
CA SER A 191 -1.28 -10.60 -22.40
C SER A 191 -0.10 -10.21 -21.52
N LEU A 192 0.03 -10.82 -20.33
CA LEU A 192 1.22 -10.70 -19.49
C LEU A 192 2.49 -11.20 -20.19
N SER A 193 2.35 -12.17 -21.09
CA SER A 193 3.45 -12.72 -21.88
C SER A 193 3.72 -11.98 -23.19
N ALA A 194 3.08 -10.83 -23.41
CA ALA A 194 3.27 -10.06 -24.63
C ALA A 194 4.76 -9.66 -24.78
N PRO A 195 5.37 -9.88 -25.96
CA PRO A 195 6.77 -9.55 -26.19
C PRO A 195 7.01 -8.04 -26.18
N GLN A 196 5.95 -7.24 -26.37
CA GLN A 196 5.99 -5.79 -26.37
C GLN A 196 4.75 -5.25 -25.64
N TRP A 197 4.98 -4.21 -24.85
CA TRP A 197 3.96 -3.45 -24.16
C TRP A 197 3.87 -2.07 -24.80
N GLN A 198 2.67 -1.54 -24.97
CA GLN A 198 2.46 -0.23 -25.58
C GLN A 198 2.29 0.81 -24.48
N THR A 199 3.03 1.92 -24.57
CA THR A 199 2.82 3.06 -23.68
C THR A 199 1.44 3.67 -23.94
N LEU A 200 0.63 3.80 -22.89
CA LEU A 200 -0.63 4.51 -22.96
C LEU A 200 -0.37 5.98 -23.29
N ARG A 201 -1.13 6.51 -24.23
CA ARG A 201 -1.06 7.91 -24.60
C ARG A 201 -2.26 8.64 -24.01
N TYR A 202 -2.00 9.66 -23.17
CA TYR A 202 -3.06 10.42 -22.49
C TYR A 202 -3.87 11.33 -23.42
N ASP A 203 -3.54 11.39 -24.71
CA ASP A 203 -4.35 12.01 -25.77
C ASP A 203 -5.34 11.02 -26.42
N THR A 204 -5.36 9.75 -26.00
CA THR A 204 -6.27 8.73 -26.52
C THR A 204 -7.67 8.94 -25.93
N PRO A 205 -8.75 8.97 -26.75
CA PRO A 205 -10.11 9.07 -26.23
C PRO A 205 -10.43 7.98 -25.19
N GLY A 206 -10.92 8.39 -24.02
CA GLY A 206 -11.18 7.51 -22.90
C GLY A 206 -9.96 7.18 -22.04
N ILE A 207 -8.80 7.80 -22.26
CA ILE A 207 -7.68 7.76 -21.32
C ILE A 207 -7.42 9.20 -20.85
N GLN A 208 -7.51 9.43 -19.54
CA GLN A 208 -7.36 10.76 -18.99
C GLN A 208 -6.40 10.75 -17.80
N LEU A 209 -5.43 11.66 -17.80
CA LEU A 209 -4.66 11.98 -16.60
C LEU A 209 -5.55 12.82 -15.67
N VAL A 210 -6.06 12.20 -14.60
CA VAL A 210 -6.96 12.84 -13.63
C VAL A 210 -6.17 13.57 -12.54
N GLY A 211 -4.94 13.13 -12.28
CA GLY A 211 -4.02 13.76 -11.34
C GLY A 211 -2.57 13.36 -11.64
N PRO A 212 -1.59 13.90 -10.90
CA PRO A 212 -0.16 13.67 -11.16
C PRO A 212 0.24 12.19 -11.12
N LYS A 213 -0.54 11.36 -10.43
CA LYS A 213 -0.33 9.91 -10.33
C LYS A 213 -1.59 9.08 -10.55
N LEU A 214 -2.61 9.66 -11.16
CA LEU A 214 -3.92 9.02 -11.34
C LEU A 214 -4.34 9.12 -12.79
N VAL A 215 -4.56 7.98 -13.43
CA VAL A 215 -5.04 7.88 -14.80
C VAL A 215 -6.36 7.13 -14.82
N ALA A 216 -7.40 7.73 -15.39
CA ALA A 216 -8.65 7.05 -15.70
C ALA A 216 -8.56 6.44 -17.09
N VAL A 217 -9.00 5.19 -17.21
CA VAL A 217 -9.03 4.43 -18.46
C VAL A 217 -10.44 3.86 -18.65
N SER A 218 -11.14 4.34 -19.66
CA SER A 218 -12.40 3.78 -20.11
C SER A 218 -12.15 2.37 -20.69
N PRO A 219 -12.96 1.37 -20.33
CA PRO A 219 -12.97 0.05 -20.94
C PRO A 219 -13.26 0.08 -22.44
N SER A 220 -13.86 1.16 -22.97
CA SER A 220 -14.03 1.32 -24.42
C SER A 220 -12.76 1.80 -25.11
N ALA A 221 -11.81 2.39 -24.38
CA ALA A 221 -10.54 2.85 -24.92
C ALA A 221 -9.54 1.71 -25.16
N ILE A 222 -9.75 0.57 -24.48
CA ILE A 222 -8.90 -0.60 -24.55
C ILE A 222 -9.74 -1.89 -24.59
N ASP A 223 -9.46 -2.76 -25.54
CA ASP A 223 -10.11 -4.08 -25.69
C ASP A 223 -9.57 -5.10 -24.66
N GLY A 224 -9.79 -4.80 -23.38
CA GLY A 224 -9.25 -5.55 -22.24
C GLY A 224 -7.71 -5.56 -22.17
N GLY A 225 -7.15 -6.25 -21.18
CA GLY A 225 -5.72 -6.51 -21.09
C GLY A 225 -5.12 -6.28 -19.70
N PHE A 226 -3.80 -6.18 -19.68
CA PHE A 226 -2.98 -5.99 -18.50
C PHE A 226 -2.30 -4.64 -18.58
N PHE A 227 -2.05 -4.05 -17.41
CA PHE A 227 -1.34 -2.78 -17.28
C PHE A 227 -0.08 -2.99 -16.45
N ARG A 228 0.93 -2.19 -16.75
CA ARG A 228 2.10 -2.01 -15.89
C ARG A 228 2.51 -0.54 -15.90
N LEU A 229 3.40 -0.14 -15.00
CA LEU A 229 3.97 1.18 -14.93
C LEU A 229 5.46 0.98 -15.11
N ARG A 230 5.99 1.63 -16.13
CA ARG A 230 7.41 1.70 -16.38
C ARG A 230 7.95 2.92 -15.67
N ALA A 231 9.03 2.71 -14.92
CA ALA A 231 9.76 3.76 -14.22
C ALA A 231 11.09 3.96 -14.94
N ASP A 232 11.22 5.07 -15.66
CA ASP A 232 12.43 5.44 -16.40
C ASP A 232 13.20 6.49 -15.61
N ARG A 233 14.53 6.34 -15.48
CA ARG A 233 15.34 7.40 -14.88
C ARG A 233 15.33 8.62 -15.80
N LYS A 234 14.98 9.80 -15.28
CA LYS A 234 15.13 11.06 -16.01
C LYS A 234 16.61 11.23 -16.37
N ALA A 235 16.89 11.61 -17.62
CA ALA A 235 18.23 11.99 -18.01
C ALA A 235 18.72 13.10 -17.06
N ALA A 236 20.00 13.05 -16.67
CA ALA A 236 20.60 14.13 -15.92
C ALA A 236 20.45 15.43 -16.72
N ALA A 237 19.97 16.49 -16.08
CA ALA A 237 20.02 17.80 -16.71
C ALA A 237 21.48 18.12 -17.05
N PRO A 238 21.78 18.58 -18.27
CA PRO A 238 23.14 18.90 -18.70
C PRO A 238 23.77 20.01 -17.86
#